data_AF-A0A0N0NMP8-F1
#
_entry.id   AF-A0A0N0NMP8-F1
#
_cell.length_a   1.000
_cell.length_b   1.000
_cell.length_c   1.000
_cell.angle_alpha   90.00
_cell.angle_beta   90.00
_cell.angle_gamma   90.00
#
_symmetry.space_group_name_H-M   'P 1'
#
loop_
_entity.id
_entity.type
_entity.pdbx_description
1 polymer ?
#
loop_
_entity_poly.entity_id
_entity_poly.type
_entity_poly.pdbx_seq_one_letter_code
_entity_poly.pdbx_strand_id
1 'polypeptide(L)'
;MARNRSGLDAASPNAHRKTSATKTTEPIRLTAPSTNLPTPVLLADSTTYTTHVRVFIQSTGDDSGSECELTGWISFPGTGLILNYNVDLPIITNFSAENNGLGRLIAEYTGQQAGSPAPFQAFCDEDDVGGLDHIMGVVMDWTRPENKGFADGGVWEWRGWRNSEDNRYIANLWWQVSPGWV
;
A
#
# COMPACT_ATOMS: atom_id res chain seq x y z
N MET A 1 13.29 42.46 37.23
CA MET A 1 13.90 41.20 37.70
C MET A 1 14.96 40.75 36.70
N ALA A 2 15.94 39.99 37.20
CA ALA A 2 17.33 39.95 36.76
C ALA A 2 17.61 39.31 35.39
N ARG A 3 18.72 39.76 34.80
CA ARG A 3 19.42 39.23 33.62
C ARG A 3 20.08 37.88 33.96
N ASN A 4 20.28 37.02 32.97
CA ASN A 4 21.47 36.17 32.94
C ASN A 4 21.98 35.94 31.51
N ARG A 5 23.20 36.46 31.26
CA ARG A 5 24.10 36.11 30.17
C ARG A 5 25.23 35.27 30.76
N SER A 6 25.71 34.29 30.01
CA SER A 6 27.09 33.75 29.94
C SER A 6 26.96 32.30 29.46
N GLY A 7 27.62 31.84 28.41
CA GLY A 7 28.94 32.18 27.91
C GLY A 7 29.83 30.96 28.14
N LEU A 8 30.34 30.35 27.08
CA LEU A 8 31.53 29.49 27.14
C LEU A 8 32.06 29.25 25.72
N ASP A 9 32.96 30.14 25.34
CA ASP A 9 34.06 29.87 24.42
C ASP A 9 34.99 28.83 25.06
N ALA A 10 35.52 27.89 24.26
CA ALA A 10 36.87 27.38 24.48
C ALA A 10 37.41 26.78 23.18
N ALA A 11 38.45 27.43 22.68
CA ALA A 11 39.22 27.05 21.53
C ALA A 11 40.14 25.84 21.78
N SER A 12 40.52 25.23 20.66
CA SER A 12 41.52 24.18 20.40
C SER A 12 42.87 24.36 21.11
N PRO A 13 43.65 23.27 21.28
CA PRO A 13 44.98 23.33 20.69
C PRO A 13 45.48 22.06 19.98
N ASN A 14 46.14 22.35 18.86
CA ASN A 14 47.14 21.58 18.10
C ASN A 14 47.91 20.51 18.89
N ALA A 15 47.85 19.27 18.39
CA ALA A 15 48.83 18.23 18.69
C ALA A 15 49.74 18.00 17.47
N HIS A 16 51.02 18.36 17.62
CA HIS A 16 52.10 18.04 16.70
C HIS A 16 52.30 16.52 16.58
N ARG A 17 51.96 15.94 15.43
CA ARG A 17 52.27 14.54 15.10
C ARG A 17 53.59 14.48 14.33
N LYS A 18 54.64 13.97 14.97
CA LYS A 18 55.93 13.64 14.33
C LYS A 18 55.74 12.44 13.41
N THR A 19 56.12 12.58 12.15
CA THR A 19 56.18 11.50 11.16
C THR A 19 57.46 10.69 11.37
N SER A 20 57.34 9.37 11.52
CA SER A 20 58.44 8.42 11.37
C SER A 20 58.17 7.61 10.11
N ALA A 21 59.04 7.74 9.11
CA ALA A 21 58.94 6.98 7.87
C ALA A 21 59.47 5.56 8.09
N THR A 22 58.58 4.59 8.19
CA THR A 22 58.95 3.16 8.16
C THR A 22 59.00 2.73 6.69
N LYS A 23 60.18 2.31 6.22
CA LYS A 23 60.36 1.78 4.87
C LYS A 23 59.81 0.35 4.82
N THR A 24 58.54 0.21 4.41
CA THR A 24 57.88 -1.07 4.19
C THR A 24 58.30 -1.63 2.83
N THR A 25 58.97 -2.77 2.83
CA THR A 25 59.21 -3.57 1.62
C THR A 25 57.89 -4.27 1.26
N GLU A 26 57.26 -3.87 0.16
CA GLU A 26 56.03 -4.54 -0.29
C GLU A 26 56.34 -5.93 -0.87
N PRO A 27 55.61 -6.98 -0.47
CA PRO A 27 55.71 -8.28 -1.11
C PRO A 27 55.11 -8.21 -2.52
N ILE A 28 55.82 -8.79 -3.50
CA ILE A 28 55.36 -8.93 -4.88
C ILE A 28 54.07 -9.75 -4.88
N ARG A 29 52.92 -9.10 -5.15
CA ARG A 29 51.64 -9.78 -5.37
C ARG A 29 51.63 -10.37 -6.78
N LEU A 30 51.68 -11.69 -6.90
CA LEU A 30 51.29 -12.38 -8.13
C LEU A 30 49.78 -12.19 -8.32
N THR A 31 49.41 -11.39 -9.31
CA THR A 31 48.03 -11.26 -9.78
C THR A 31 47.59 -12.56 -10.43
N ALA A 32 46.65 -13.27 -9.81
CA ALA A 32 46.01 -14.42 -10.42
C ALA A 32 45.25 -13.97 -11.69
N PRO A 33 45.25 -14.78 -12.76
CA PRO A 33 44.50 -14.48 -13.97
C PRO A 33 43.01 -14.36 -13.64
N SER A 34 42.42 -13.20 -13.99
CA SER A 34 40.97 -12.97 -13.87
C SER A 34 40.25 -13.95 -14.79
N THR A 35 39.60 -14.95 -14.18
CA THR A 35 38.72 -15.85 -14.92
C THR A 35 37.40 -15.12 -15.09
N ASN A 36 37.20 -14.46 -16.24
CA ASN A 36 35.91 -13.89 -16.62
C ASN A 36 34.94 -15.05 -16.90
N LEU A 37 34.35 -15.60 -15.84
CA LEU A 37 33.23 -16.52 -15.99
C LEU A 37 32.05 -15.73 -16.56
N PRO A 38 31.33 -16.28 -17.56
CA PRO A 38 30.14 -15.62 -18.06
C PRO A 38 29.15 -15.45 -16.91
N THR A 39 28.75 -14.20 -16.64
CA THR A 39 27.68 -13.90 -15.69
C THR A 39 26.42 -14.60 -16.21
N PRO A 40 25.77 -15.49 -15.43
CA PRO A 40 24.52 -16.08 -15.84
C PRO A 40 23.51 -14.95 -16.08
N VAL A 41 22.97 -14.88 -17.29
CA VAL A 41 21.85 -14.01 -17.60
C VAL A 41 20.64 -14.63 -16.90
N LEU A 42 20.25 -14.06 -15.76
CA LEU A 42 18.96 -14.34 -15.16
C LEU A 42 17.90 -13.86 -16.17
N LEU A 43 17.20 -14.80 -16.80
CA LEU A 43 16.00 -14.50 -17.55
C LEU A 43 15.06 -13.79 -16.59
N ALA A 44 14.73 -12.53 -16.89
CA ALA A 44 13.77 -11.77 -16.11
C ALA A 44 12.48 -12.58 -16.01
N ASP A 45 11.94 -12.71 -14.80
CA ASP A 45 10.67 -13.41 -14.58
C ASP A 45 9.60 -12.74 -15.44
N SER A 46 9.16 -13.45 -16.49
CA SER A 46 8.14 -12.96 -17.43
C SER A 46 6.74 -13.23 -16.92
N THR A 47 6.57 -13.69 -15.68
CA THR A 47 5.26 -13.93 -15.09
C THR A 47 4.56 -12.58 -14.93
N THR A 48 3.47 -12.40 -15.67
CA THR A 48 2.51 -11.34 -15.39
C THR A 48 1.65 -11.78 -14.23
N TYR A 49 1.28 -10.86 -13.35
CA TYR A 49 0.33 -11.09 -12.26
C TYR A 49 -0.91 -10.23 -12.50
N THR A 50 -2.07 -10.77 -12.15
CA THR A 50 -3.35 -10.07 -12.18
C THR A 50 -3.86 -9.90 -10.76
N THR A 51 -4.08 -8.65 -10.34
CA THR A 51 -4.67 -8.30 -9.05
C THR A 51 -6.10 -7.84 -9.28
N HIS A 52 -7.06 -8.58 -8.77
CA HIS A 52 -8.49 -8.23 -8.77
C HIS A 52 -8.85 -7.56 -7.45
N VAL A 53 -9.53 -6.42 -7.50
CA VAL A 53 -10.00 -5.67 -6.33
C VAL A 53 -11.48 -5.38 -6.49
N ARG A 54 -12.28 -5.64 -5.45
CA ARG A 54 -13.72 -5.40 -5.42
C ARG A 54 -14.12 -4.72 -4.12
N VAL A 55 -15.05 -3.78 -4.20
CA VAL A 55 -15.61 -3.07 -3.06
C VAL A 55 -17.09 -3.41 -2.94
N PHE A 56 -17.50 -3.86 -1.76
CA PHE A 56 -18.86 -4.21 -1.43
C PHE A 56 -19.37 -3.36 -0.27
N ILE A 57 -20.68 -3.15 -0.23
CA ILE A 57 -21.39 -2.51 0.86
C ILE A 57 -22.35 -3.50 1.50
N GLN A 58 -22.21 -3.70 2.80
CA GLN A 58 -23.04 -4.61 3.58
C GLN A 58 -24.15 -3.87 4.34
N SER A 59 -23.96 -2.59 4.67
CA SER A 59 -24.96 -1.74 5.32
C SER A 59 -24.71 -0.27 4.97
N THR A 60 -25.77 0.46 4.65
CA THR A 60 -25.78 1.92 4.38
C THR A 60 -26.42 2.73 5.51
N GLY A 61 -26.68 2.13 6.67
CA GLY A 61 -27.33 2.79 7.81
C GLY A 61 -28.82 2.47 7.93
N ASP A 62 -29.53 3.22 8.77
CA ASP A 62 -30.96 2.99 9.09
C ASP A 62 -31.88 4.23 8.96
N ASP A 63 -31.40 5.33 8.38
CA ASP A 63 -32.21 6.51 8.04
C ASP A 63 -33.21 6.23 6.91
N SER A 64 -34.38 5.71 7.26
CA SER A 64 -35.39 5.33 6.27
C SER A 64 -35.96 6.53 5.52
N GLY A 65 -35.94 6.48 4.19
CA GLY A 65 -36.59 7.48 3.32
C GLY A 65 -35.63 8.37 2.53
N SER A 66 -34.32 8.19 2.68
CA SER A 66 -33.25 8.81 1.90
C SER A 66 -32.49 7.77 1.06
N GLU A 67 -31.57 8.26 0.22
CA GLU A 67 -30.54 7.47 -0.46
C GLU A 67 -29.19 7.77 0.21
N CYS A 68 -28.30 6.77 0.26
CA CYS A 68 -26.93 6.92 0.68
C CYS A 68 -26.07 7.12 -0.56
N GLU A 69 -25.48 8.32 -0.68
CA GLU A 69 -24.54 8.66 -1.73
C GLU A 69 -23.15 8.18 -1.30
N LEU A 70 -22.58 7.23 -2.03
CA LEU A 70 -21.25 6.68 -1.74
C LEU A 70 -20.28 7.10 -2.83
N THR A 71 -19.11 7.59 -2.41
CA THR A 71 -18.02 7.97 -3.30
C THR A 71 -16.75 7.23 -2.93
N GLY A 72 -15.88 7.03 -3.91
CA GLY A 72 -14.61 6.37 -3.65
C GLY A 72 -13.82 6.09 -4.91
N TRP A 73 -12.74 5.34 -4.73
CA TRP A 73 -11.86 5.00 -5.82
C TRP A 73 -11.02 3.75 -5.56
N ILE A 74 -10.55 3.13 -6.64
CA ILE A 74 -9.55 2.07 -6.67
C ILE A 74 -8.40 2.53 -7.56
N SER A 75 -7.17 2.52 -7.06
CA SER A 75 -5.97 2.93 -7.80
C SER A 75 -4.94 1.82 -7.82
N PHE A 76 -4.25 1.69 -8.96
CA PHE A 76 -3.04 0.89 -9.11
C PHE A 76 -1.86 1.84 -9.42
N PRO A 77 -1.11 2.31 -8.40
CA PRO A 77 -0.10 3.35 -8.59
C PRO A 77 0.99 3.00 -9.61
N GLY A 78 1.33 1.72 -9.74
CA GLY A 78 2.31 1.23 -10.71
C GLY A 78 1.86 1.31 -12.18
N THR A 79 0.56 1.44 -12.44
CA THR A 79 -0.02 1.53 -13.78
C THR A 79 -0.53 2.94 -14.12
N GLY A 80 -0.66 3.81 -13.12
CA GLY A 80 -1.25 5.15 -13.27
C GLY A 80 -2.77 5.15 -13.43
N LEU A 81 -3.41 3.99 -13.23
CA LEU A 81 -4.85 3.82 -13.42
C LEU A 81 -5.62 4.05 -12.12
N ILE A 82 -6.69 4.84 -12.21
CA ILE A 82 -7.63 5.12 -11.11
C ILE A 82 -9.05 4.91 -11.64
N LEU A 83 -9.82 4.06 -10.97
CA LEU A 83 -11.26 3.96 -11.13
C LEU A 83 -11.92 4.76 -10.01
N ASN A 84 -12.62 5.84 -10.35
CA ASN A 84 -13.50 6.53 -9.41
C ASN A 84 -14.91 5.97 -9.52
N TYR A 85 -15.65 5.93 -8.42
CA TYR A 85 -17.05 5.55 -8.40
C TYR A 85 -17.84 6.51 -7.50
N ASN A 86 -19.07 6.79 -7.93
CA ASN A 86 -20.08 7.50 -7.16
C ASN A 86 -21.39 6.74 -7.40
N VAL A 87 -22.00 6.25 -6.34
CA VAL A 87 -23.18 5.37 -6.39
C VAL A 87 -24.19 5.76 -5.32
N ASP A 88 -25.44 5.85 -5.73
CA ASP A 88 -26.56 6.05 -4.82
C ASP A 88 -27.15 4.69 -4.47
N LEU A 89 -27.20 4.38 -3.18
CA LEU A 89 -27.78 3.14 -2.68
C LEU A 89 -28.98 3.43 -1.78
N PRO A 90 -30.00 2.56 -1.78
CA PRO A 90 -31.06 2.67 -0.79
C PRO A 90 -30.47 2.48 0.62
N ILE A 91 -31.03 3.19 1.61
CA ILE A 91 -30.70 2.98 3.01
C ILE A 91 -31.22 1.61 3.46
N ILE A 92 -30.29 0.69 3.67
CA ILE A 92 -30.54 -0.71 4.00
C ILE A 92 -29.50 -1.15 5.03
N THR A 93 -29.98 -1.70 6.14
CA THR A 93 -29.13 -2.18 7.24
C THR A 93 -28.44 -3.50 6.97
N ASN A 94 -28.84 -4.21 5.90
CA ASN A 94 -28.26 -5.51 5.58
C ASN A 94 -28.37 -5.94 4.11
N PHE A 95 -27.23 -5.96 3.42
CA PHE A 95 -27.04 -6.55 2.08
C PHE A 95 -26.44 -7.97 2.13
N SER A 96 -26.39 -8.66 3.28
CA SER A 96 -25.74 -9.97 3.41
C SER A 96 -26.38 -11.10 2.58
N ALA A 97 -27.54 -10.88 1.96
CA ALA A 97 -28.12 -11.83 1.02
C ALA A 97 -27.48 -11.75 -0.38
N GLU A 98 -26.66 -10.73 -0.65
CA GLU A 98 -26.01 -10.50 -1.93
C GLU A 98 -24.55 -11.00 -1.94
N ASN A 99 -24.05 -11.34 -3.13
CA ASN A 99 -22.65 -11.72 -3.39
C ASN A 99 -22.05 -12.68 -2.33
N ASN A 100 -22.76 -13.77 -2.02
CA ASN A 100 -22.35 -14.79 -1.05
C ASN A 100 -22.08 -14.25 0.36
N GLY A 101 -22.76 -13.18 0.77
CA GLY A 101 -22.59 -12.59 2.10
C GLY A 101 -21.67 -11.36 2.15
N LEU A 102 -21.01 -11.02 1.03
CA LEU A 102 -20.10 -9.87 0.97
C LEU A 102 -20.84 -8.53 0.93
N GLY A 103 -22.10 -8.51 0.48
CA GLY A 103 -22.89 -7.30 0.30
C GLY A 103 -23.10 -6.94 -1.16
N ARG A 104 -23.55 -5.71 -1.40
CA ARG A 104 -23.76 -5.16 -2.74
C ARG A 104 -22.43 -4.72 -3.36
N LEU A 105 -22.10 -5.24 -4.55
CA LEU A 105 -20.91 -4.81 -5.28
C LEU A 105 -21.10 -3.38 -5.80
N ILE A 106 -20.18 -2.48 -5.47
CA ILE A 106 -20.22 -1.07 -5.92
C ILE A 106 -19.07 -0.69 -6.85
N ALA A 107 -17.93 -1.39 -6.75
CA ALA A 107 -16.80 -1.16 -7.63
C ALA A 107 -15.98 -2.44 -7.82
N GLU A 108 -15.45 -2.63 -9.04
CA GLU A 108 -14.52 -3.69 -9.37
C GLU A 108 -13.45 -3.13 -10.30
N TYR A 109 -12.18 -3.41 -10.00
CA TYR A 109 -11.08 -3.04 -10.86
C TYR A 109 -9.97 -4.09 -10.84
N THR A 110 -9.35 -4.30 -11.99
CA THR A 110 -8.29 -5.30 -12.18
C THR A 110 -7.03 -4.63 -12.71
N GLY A 111 -5.93 -4.81 -11.99
CA GLY A 111 -4.60 -4.35 -12.40
C GLY A 111 -3.74 -5.53 -12.85
N GLN A 112 -2.90 -5.31 -13.87
CA GLN A 112 -1.92 -6.30 -14.34
C GLN A 112 -0.52 -5.70 -14.29
N GLN A 113 0.45 -6.48 -13.83
CA GLN A 113 1.85 -6.06 -13.73
C GLN A 113 2.80 -7.24 -13.95
N ALA A 114 3.89 -7.01 -14.68
CA ALA A 114 4.92 -8.02 -14.95
C ALA A 114 5.93 -8.12 -13.78
N GLY A 115 6.37 -9.33 -13.47
CA GLY A 115 7.40 -9.64 -12.47
C GLY A 115 6.94 -9.53 -11.01
N SER A 116 5.84 -8.84 -10.73
CA SER A 116 5.23 -8.79 -9.40
C SER A 116 3.74 -8.47 -9.47
N PRO A 117 2.97 -8.83 -8.44
CA PRO A 117 1.58 -8.36 -8.28
C PRO A 117 1.49 -6.83 -8.30
N ALA A 118 0.39 -6.31 -8.86
CA ALA A 118 0.16 -4.87 -8.90
C ALA A 118 -0.25 -4.38 -7.49
N PRO A 119 0.45 -3.38 -6.89
CA PRO A 119 0.02 -2.77 -5.65
C PRO A 119 -1.25 -1.94 -5.89
N PHE A 120 -2.11 -1.83 -4.88
CA PHE A 120 -3.36 -1.09 -5.02
C PHE A 120 -3.71 -0.27 -3.79
N GLN A 121 -4.64 0.65 -3.98
CA GLN A 121 -5.27 1.46 -2.94
C GLN A 121 -6.77 1.49 -3.22
N ALA A 122 -7.60 1.36 -2.20
CA ALA A 122 -9.04 1.40 -2.33
C ALA A 122 -9.66 2.20 -1.17
N PHE A 123 -10.55 3.13 -1.51
CA PHE A 123 -11.21 4.04 -0.58
C PHE A 123 -12.71 4.06 -0.85
N CYS A 124 -13.50 4.18 0.21
CA CYS A 124 -14.95 4.37 0.18
C CYS A 124 -15.36 5.31 1.32
N ASP A 125 -16.08 6.36 0.94
CA ASP A 125 -16.65 7.38 1.81
C ASP A 125 -18.15 7.50 1.51
N GLU A 126 -18.93 7.88 2.50
CA GLU A 126 -20.25 8.48 2.26
C GLU A 126 -20.06 9.97 1.96
N ASP A 127 -20.79 10.47 0.96
CA ASP A 127 -20.96 11.90 0.73
C ASP A 127 -22.18 12.39 1.52
N ASP A 128 -21.95 13.14 2.59
CA ASP A 128 -23.02 13.81 3.34
C ASP A 128 -22.87 15.34 3.19
N VAL A 129 -23.97 16.06 3.39
CA VAL A 129 -24.06 17.53 3.35
C VAL A 129 -23.06 18.19 4.32
N GLY A 130 -22.57 17.44 5.32
CA GLY A 130 -21.54 17.86 6.28
C GLY A 130 -20.07 17.55 5.90
N GLY A 131 -19.82 16.74 4.86
CA GLY A 131 -18.47 16.35 4.42
C GLY A 131 -18.35 14.86 4.09
N LEU A 132 -17.12 14.43 3.78
CA LEU A 132 -16.83 13.03 3.47
C LEU A 132 -16.68 12.19 4.73
N ASP A 133 -17.47 11.14 4.78
CA ASP A 133 -17.62 10.28 5.92
C ASP A 133 -16.94 8.93 5.66
N HIS A 134 -15.71 8.79 6.17
CA HIS A 134 -14.81 7.70 5.77
C HIS A 134 -15.22 6.32 6.29
N ILE A 135 -15.52 5.38 5.39
CA ILE A 135 -15.97 4.02 5.74
C ILE A 135 -14.81 3.02 5.66
N MET A 136 -13.99 3.11 4.61
CA MET A 136 -12.93 2.15 4.31
C MET A 136 -11.76 2.82 3.59
N GLY A 137 -10.54 2.48 4.00
CA GLY A 137 -9.31 2.82 3.31
C GLY A 137 -8.29 1.70 3.46
N VAL A 138 -7.90 1.08 2.35
CA VAL A 138 -6.92 -0.02 2.34
C VAL A 138 -5.84 0.26 1.31
N VAL A 139 -4.59 0.06 1.73
CA VAL A 139 -3.40 0.17 0.87
C VAL A 139 -2.67 -1.16 0.91
N MET A 140 -2.42 -1.72 -0.27
CA MET A 140 -1.69 -2.96 -0.42
C MET A 140 -0.44 -2.74 -1.25
N ASP A 141 0.70 -2.86 -0.58
CA ASP A 141 2.03 -2.62 -1.13
C ASP A 141 2.89 -3.86 -0.92
N TRP A 142 3.12 -4.60 -2.01
CA TRP A 142 3.83 -5.87 -2.01
C TRP A 142 5.34 -5.74 -1.85
N THR A 143 5.88 -4.51 -1.87
CA THR A 143 7.28 -4.27 -1.52
C THR A 143 7.51 -4.45 -0.02
N ARG A 144 6.45 -4.36 0.79
CA ARG A 144 6.50 -4.53 2.24
C ARG A 144 6.46 -6.02 2.62
N PRO A 145 7.41 -6.52 3.41
CA PRO A 145 7.48 -7.94 3.78
C PRO A 145 6.21 -8.49 4.43
N GLU A 146 5.54 -7.70 5.26
CA GLU A 146 4.30 -8.06 5.96
C GLU A 146 3.12 -8.33 5.02
N ASN A 147 3.14 -7.74 3.83
CA ASN A 147 2.05 -7.88 2.86
C ASN A 147 2.24 -9.09 1.95
N LYS A 148 3.46 -9.64 1.81
CA LYS A 148 3.74 -10.70 0.82
C LYS A 148 2.84 -11.93 0.95
N GLY A 149 2.35 -12.22 2.15
CA GLY A 149 1.41 -13.32 2.41
C GLY A 149 0.02 -13.13 1.76
N PHE A 150 -0.40 -11.91 1.46
CA PHE A 150 -1.72 -11.64 0.85
C PHE A 150 -1.73 -11.67 -0.68
N ALA A 151 -0.66 -12.18 -1.29
CA ALA A 151 -0.50 -12.36 -2.73
C ALA A 151 -0.26 -13.84 -3.10
N ASP A 152 -0.91 -14.75 -2.38
CA ASP A 152 -0.67 -16.21 -2.39
C ASP A 152 -1.60 -16.98 -3.34
N GLY A 153 -2.38 -16.30 -4.19
CA GLY A 153 -3.45 -16.94 -4.97
C GLY A 153 -4.79 -17.01 -4.24
N GLY A 154 -4.77 -16.83 -2.91
CA GLY A 154 -5.94 -16.84 -2.05
C GLY A 154 -6.81 -15.62 -2.24
N VAL A 155 -8.06 -15.79 -1.81
CA VAL A 155 -9.03 -14.70 -1.69
C VAL A 155 -8.88 -14.07 -0.32
N TRP A 156 -8.76 -12.75 -0.30
CA TRP A 156 -8.61 -11.97 0.91
C TRP A 156 -9.73 -10.95 1.05
N GLU A 157 -10.19 -10.77 2.28
CA GLU A 157 -11.25 -9.82 2.65
C GLU A 157 -10.73 -8.89 3.74
N TRP A 158 -11.11 -7.63 3.64
CA TRP A 158 -10.97 -6.66 4.73
C TRP A 158 -12.31 -5.97 4.96
N ARG A 159 -12.74 -5.91 6.21
CA ARG A 159 -13.99 -5.24 6.58
C ARG A 159 -13.71 -3.87 7.15
N GLY A 160 -14.28 -2.86 6.51
CA GLY A 160 -14.39 -1.51 7.02
C GLY A 160 -15.70 -1.33 7.75
N TRP A 161 -15.65 -0.61 8.85
CA TRP A 161 -16.84 -0.13 9.52
C TRP A 161 -16.65 1.33 9.90
N ARG A 162 -17.75 2.07 9.86
CA ARG A 162 -17.87 3.33 10.57
C ARG A 162 -19.07 3.24 11.49
N ASN A 163 -18.85 3.68 12.73
CA ASN A 163 -19.86 3.75 13.76
C ASN A 163 -19.87 5.20 14.25
N SER A 164 -20.52 6.08 13.49
CA SER A 164 -20.98 7.35 14.07
C SER A 164 -22.17 7.04 14.98
N GLU A 165 -22.47 7.94 15.92
CA GLU A 165 -23.50 7.73 16.96
C GLU A 165 -24.89 7.37 16.40
N ASP A 166 -25.11 7.61 15.10
CA ASP A 166 -26.39 7.42 14.42
C ASP A 166 -26.41 6.32 13.36
N ASN A 167 -25.28 5.81 12.82
CA ASN A 167 -25.35 4.91 11.66
C ASN A 167 -24.15 3.96 11.50
N ARG A 168 -24.45 2.70 11.16
CA ARG A 168 -23.46 1.64 10.90
C ARG A 168 -23.28 1.44 9.40
N TYR A 169 -22.29 2.12 8.83
CA TYR A 169 -21.81 1.81 7.48
C TYR A 169 -20.84 0.65 7.56
N ILE A 170 -21.05 -0.37 6.73
CA ILE A 170 -20.16 -1.53 6.65
C ILE A 170 -19.79 -1.75 5.20
N ALA A 171 -18.49 -1.69 4.91
CA ALA A 171 -17.93 -2.00 3.61
C ALA A 171 -17.02 -3.23 3.71
N ASN A 172 -16.99 -4.05 2.66
CA ASN A 172 -16.02 -5.13 2.54
C ASN A 172 -15.16 -4.86 1.29
N LEU A 173 -13.85 -4.82 1.49
CA LEU A 173 -12.89 -4.94 0.40
C LEU A 173 -12.59 -6.42 0.19
N TRP A 174 -12.52 -6.81 -1.07
CA TRP A 174 -12.09 -8.12 -1.49
C TRP A 174 -10.95 -7.98 -2.48
N TRP A 175 -9.92 -8.81 -2.38
CA TRP A 175 -8.91 -8.92 -3.43
C TRP A 175 -8.39 -10.34 -3.62
N GLN A 176 -7.86 -10.58 -4.82
CA GLN A 176 -7.14 -11.80 -5.17
C GLN A 176 -6.02 -11.47 -6.14
N VAL A 177 -4.86 -12.07 -5.91
CA VAL A 177 -3.73 -12.03 -6.85
C VAL A 177 -3.65 -13.38 -7.54
N SER A 178 -3.56 -13.42 -8.86
CA SER A 178 -3.37 -14.64 -9.63
C SER A 178 -2.22 -14.49 -10.62
N PRO A 179 -1.53 -15.58 -10.98
CA PRO A 179 -0.66 -15.58 -12.16
C PRO A 179 -1.49 -15.24 -13.39
N GLY A 180 -1.04 -14.26 -14.16
CA GLY A 180 -1.57 -13.93 -15.47
C GLY A 180 -1.21 -15.05 -16.45
N TRP A 181 -2.24 -15.59 -17.10
CA TRP A 181 -2.06 -16.46 -18.25
C TRP A 181 -1.70 -15.58 -19.44
N VAL A 182 -0.53 -15.81 -20.02
CA VAL A 182 -0.11 -15.20 -21.29
C VAL A 182 -0.78 -15.95 -22.45
#